data_AF-A0A1X0NNA9-F1
#
_entry.id   AF-A0A1X0NNA9-F1
#
_cell.length_a   1.000
_cell.length_b   1.000
_cell.length_c   1.000
_cell.angle_alpha   90.00
_cell.angle_beta   90.00
_cell.angle_gamma   90.00
#
_symmetry.space_group_name_H-M   'P 1'
#
loop_
_entity.id
_entity.type
_entity.pdbx_description
1 polymer ?
#
loop_
_entity_poly.entity_id
_entity_poly.type
_entity_poly.pdbx_seq_one_letter_code
_entity_poly.pdbx_strand_id
1 'polypeptide(L)'
;MSMLPCRVLCLLAIVFCCVGVAHANAQTSSKIVTLAEETSKLKEECEEAGTAAKNAAREASSFVSVIEQHLKTVPANPKEAEAKKQKGIELIQKARAAADNAKQLAEKTYAKSNQSLVEAETARRSEESNNSLLEEIATAIKAAEAAKNASSNAHAAATEASTTAQRLQDAVDKLEVPVSAAKEKEKEEQMKQENEKQVESQAQEQTNETSLVEQQSHTEGNQAEQTEEQKQRSRSTVTINIHGDNLDSLLNGAANKSGMALNDGSSSPALLRVPLLLLLLSVLGCMA
;
A
#
# COMPACT_ATOMS: atom_id res chain seq x y z
N MET A 1 43.33 70.11 -14.33
CA MET A 1 43.78 68.74 -13.97
C MET A 1 43.40 68.46 -12.52
N SER A 2 42.17 68.00 -12.29
CA SER A 2 41.73 67.57 -10.95
C SER A 2 41.91 66.05 -10.85
N MET A 3 43.09 65.61 -10.39
CA MET A 3 43.40 64.18 -10.22
C MET A 3 42.93 63.58 -8.87
N LEU A 4 42.29 64.39 -8.02
CA LEU A 4 41.85 64.00 -6.68
C LEU A 4 40.60 63.10 -6.58
N PRO A 5 39.54 63.22 -7.41
CA PRO A 5 38.33 62.40 -7.21
C PRO A 5 38.52 60.93 -7.60
N CYS A 6 39.44 60.62 -8.52
CA CYS A 6 39.62 59.25 -9.02
C CYS A 6 40.21 58.32 -7.94
N ARG A 7 41.12 58.80 -7.09
CA ARG A 7 41.75 57.98 -6.04
C ARG A 7 40.76 57.64 -4.90
N VAL A 8 39.89 58.58 -4.55
CA VAL A 8 38.89 58.39 -3.49
C VAL A 8 37.81 57.38 -3.94
N LEU A 9 37.37 57.45 -5.20
CA LEU A 9 36.41 56.49 -5.75
C LEU A 9 36.98 55.07 -5.87
N CYS A 10 38.25 54.91 -6.25
CA CYS A 10 38.90 53.60 -6.28
C CYS A 10 39.01 52.97 -4.88
N LEU A 11 39.35 53.75 -3.86
CA LEU A 11 39.41 53.24 -2.48
C LEU A 11 38.03 52.86 -1.94
N LEU A 12 36.99 53.67 -2.23
CA LEU A 12 35.61 53.33 -1.87
C LEU A 12 35.13 52.05 -2.59
N ALA A 13 35.47 51.87 -3.87
CA ALA A 13 35.15 50.64 -4.59
C ALA A 13 35.85 49.41 -3.99
N ILE A 14 37.12 49.54 -3.57
CA ILE A 14 37.84 48.47 -2.87
C ILE A 14 37.17 48.15 -1.53
N VAL A 15 36.81 49.16 -0.73
CA VAL A 15 36.13 48.94 0.56
C VAL A 15 34.76 48.30 0.38
N PHE A 16 33.93 48.79 -0.56
CA PHE A 16 32.63 48.17 -0.88
C PHE A 16 32.80 46.74 -1.41
N CYS A 17 33.84 46.48 -2.21
CA CYS A 17 34.17 45.13 -2.70
C CYS A 17 34.59 44.20 -1.54
N CYS A 18 35.38 44.69 -0.58
CA CYS A 18 35.82 43.91 0.57
C CYS A 18 34.66 43.59 1.54
N VAL A 19 33.74 44.53 1.77
CA VAL A 19 32.58 44.31 2.64
C VAL A 19 31.54 43.37 1.98
N GLY A 20 31.38 43.44 0.66
CA GLY A 20 30.46 42.57 -0.08
C GLY A 20 30.85 41.09 -0.05
N VAL A 21 32.15 40.77 -0.14
CA VAL A 21 32.64 39.38 -0.14
C VAL A 21 32.42 38.69 1.23
N ALA A 22 32.59 39.42 2.34
CA ALA A 22 32.41 38.84 3.67
C ALA A 22 30.95 38.42 3.96
N HIS A 23 29.96 39.15 3.43
CA HIS A 23 28.55 38.85 3.70
C HIS A 23 28.04 37.61 2.93
N ALA A 24 28.58 37.34 1.74
CA ALA A 24 28.20 36.19 0.92
C ALA A 24 28.58 34.84 1.59
N ASN A 25 29.72 34.79 2.28
CA ASN A 25 30.20 33.55 2.92
C ASN A 25 29.35 33.14 4.14
N ALA A 26 28.92 34.11 4.97
CA ALA A 26 28.06 33.83 6.13
C ALA A 26 26.69 33.26 5.72
N GLN A 27 26.15 33.74 4.60
CA GLN A 27 24.87 33.24 4.07
C GLN A 27 24.98 31.80 3.56
N THR A 28 26.14 31.41 2.99
CA THR A 28 26.36 30.05 2.48
C THR A 28 26.48 29.05 3.63
N SER A 29 27.30 29.36 4.65
CA SER A 29 27.46 28.51 5.84
C SER A 29 26.11 28.23 6.53
N SER A 30 25.34 29.28 6.86
CA SER A 30 24.04 29.11 7.52
C SER A 30 23.07 28.23 6.70
N LYS A 31 23.05 28.39 5.37
CA LYS A 31 22.22 27.57 4.48
C LYS A 31 22.61 26.09 4.51
N ILE A 32 23.92 25.78 4.48
CA ILE A 32 24.42 24.40 4.51
C ILE A 32 24.08 23.71 5.83
N VAL A 33 24.23 24.42 6.95
CA VAL A 33 23.87 23.89 8.29
C VAL A 33 22.37 23.58 8.36
N THR A 34 21.50 24.52 7.94
CA THR A 34 20.05 24.27 7.91
C THR A 34 19.67 23.09 7.02
N LEU A 35 20.31 22.92 5.87
CA LEU A 35 20.08 21.76 5.00
C LEU A 35 20.47 20.45 5.68
N ALA A 36 21.62 20.41 6.37
CA ALA A 36 22.07 19.23 7.09
C ALA A 36 21.09 18.82 8.20
N GLU A 37 20.58 19.80 8.97
CA GLU A 37 19.60 19.58 10.04
C GLU A 37 18.26 19.06 9.49
N GLU A 38 17.69 19.74 8.48
CA GLU A 38 16.44 19.31 7.85
C GLU A 38 16.54 17.90 7.26
N THR A 39 17.67 17.60 6.62
CA THR A 39 17.94 16.29 6.02
C THR A 39 18.09 15.20 7.09
N SER A 40 18.73 15.52 8.22
CA SER A 40 18.87 14.60 9.36
C SER A 40 17.53 14.32 10.02
N LYS A 41 16.67 15.32 10.17
CA LYS A 41 15.31 15.12 10.70
C LYS A 41 14.46 14.22 9.80
N LEU A 42 14.48 14.46 8.48
CA LEU A 42 13.75 13.60 7.53
C LEU A 42 14.29 12.17 7.52
N LYS A 43 15.61 11.98 7.68
CA LYS A 43 16.22 10.66 7.84
C LYS A 43 15.60 9.91 9.02
N GLU A 44 15.49 10.53 10.19
CA GLU A 44 14.90 9.90 11.38
C GLU A 44 13.43 9.51 11.17
N GLU A 45 12.61 10.43 10.63
CA GLU A 45 11.21 10.16 10.28
C GLU A 45 11.10 8.99 9.28
N CYS A 46 12.01 8.92 8.31
CA CYS A 46 12.06 7.85 7.31
C CYS A 46 12.48 6.49 7.93
N GLU A 47 13.42 6.48 8.87
CA GLU A 47 13.84 5.27 9.60
C GLU A 47 12.72 4.72 10.49
N GLU A 48 11.97 5.60 11.15
CA GLU A 48 10.80 5.23 11.96
C GLU A 48 9.72 4.61 11.08
N ALA A 49 9.37 5.25 9.96
CA ALA A 49 8.37 4.73 9.03
C ALA A 49 8.80 3.39 8.41
N GLY A 50 10.07 3.24 8.03
CA GLY A 50 10.62 1.98 7.55
C GLY A 50 10.54 0.86 8.61
N THR A 51 10.77 1.19 9.88
CA THR A 51 10.64 0.24 11.00
C THR A 51 9.19 -0.17 11.23
N ALA A 52 8.25 0.78 11.16
CA ALA A 52 6.83 0.48 11.24
C ALA A 52 6.36 -0.45 10.12
N ALA A 53 6.80 -0.22 8.88
CA ALA A 53 6.50 -1.09 7.73
C ALA A 53 7.06 -2.51 7.95
N LYS A 54 8.32 -2.66 8.40
CA LYS A 54 8.90 -3.98 8.72
C LYS A 54 8.12 -4.73 9.80
N ASN A 55 7.71 -4.04 10.85
CA ASN A 55 6.94 -4.65 11.93
C ASN A 55 5.56 -5.11 11.45
N ALA A 56 4.87 -4.29 10.66
CA ALA A 56 3.60 -4.66 10.05
C ALA A 56 3.74 -5.84 9.08
N ALA A 57 4.81 -5.88 8.29
CA ALA A 57 5.14 -7.02 7.43
C ALA A 57 5.33 -8.31 8.24
N ARG A 58 6.11 -8.28 9.31
CA ARG A 58 6.35 -9.45 10.17
C ARG A 58 5.06 -9.97 10.79
N GLU A 59 4.22 -9.08 11.33
CA GLU A 59 2.94 -9.45 11.93
C GLU A 59 2.00 -10.10 10.90
N ALA A 60 1.88 -9.51 9.71
CA ALA A 60 1.10 -10.08 8.61
C ALA A 60 1.66 -11.45 8.17
N SER A 61 2.98 -11.58 8.04
CA SER A 61 3.62 -12.83 7.64
C SER A 61 3.42 -13.95 8.66
N SER A 62 3.51 -13.65 9.96
CA SER A 62 3.22 -14.62 11.01
C SER A 62 1.77 -15.09 10.96
N PHE A 63 0.84 -14.17 10.66
CA PHE A 63 -0.58 -14.50 10.58
C PHE A 63 -0.94 -15.34 9.34
N VAL A 64 -0.23 -15.17 8.21
CA VAL A 64 -0.35 -16.07 7.05
C VAL A 64 -0.16 -17.53 7.46
N SER A 65 0.91 -17.84 8.22
CA SER A 65 1.17 -19.21 8.69
C SER A 65 0.05 -19.76 9.57
N VAL A 66 -0.56 -18.90 10.39
CA VAL A 66 -1.72 -19.29 11.23
C VAL A 66 -2.92 -19.66 10.37
N ILE A 67 -3.21 -18.89 9.32
CA ILE A 67 -4.30 -19.20 8.38
C ILE A 67 -4.00 -20.50 7.62
N GLU A 68 -2.79 -20.66 7.10
CA GLU A 68 -2.40 -21.87 6.37
C GLU A 68 -2.46 -23.13 7.24
N GLN A 69 -2.08 -23.05 8.52
CA GLN A 69 -2.23 -24.15 9.45
C GLN A 69 -3.70 -24.47 9.71
N HIS A 70 -4.53 -23.45 9.92
CA HIS A 70 -5.97 -23.63 10.13
C HIS A 70 -6.66 -24.30 8.94
N LEU A 71 -6.26 -23.94 7.71
CA LEU A 71 -6.77 -24.56 6.48
C LEU A 71 -6.41 -26.05 6.36
N LYS A 72 -5.33 -26.52 7.01
CA LYS A 72 -4.90 -27.93 7.00
C LYS A 72 -5.64 -28.79 8.02
N THR A 73 -6.08 -28.22 9.14
CA THR A 73 -6.52 -28.98 10.33
C THR A 73 -8.02 -29.34 10.37
N VAL A 74 -8.70 -29.52 9.22
CA VAL A 74 -10.08 -30.08 9.09
C VAL A 74 -11.21 -29.12 9.57
N PRO A 75 -12.50 -29.45 9.30
CA PRO A 75 -13.42 -28.54 8.63
C PRO A 75 -13.66 -27.29 9.45
N ALA A 76 -13.32 -26.14 8.86
CA ALA A 76 -13.35 -24.83 9.50
C ALA A 76 -14.62 -24.66 10.34
N ASN A 77 -14.46 -24.55 11.66
CA ASN A 77 -15.48 -23.97 12.50
C ASN A 77 -15.80 -22.58 11.89
N PRO A 78 -17.01 -22.37 11.34
CA PRO A 78 -17.29 -21.16 10.57
C PRO A 78 -17.05 -19.88 11.38
N LYS A 79 -17.31 -19.93 12.70
CA LYS A 79 -17.09 -18.79 13.60
C LYS A 79 -15.61 -18.46 13.76
N GLU A 80 -14.75 -19.48 13.88
CA GLU A 80 -13.31 -19.27 14.03
C GLU A 80 -12.68 -18.77 12.74
N ALA A 81 -13.11 -19.28 11.59
CA ALA A 81 -12.62 -18.84 10.28
C ALA A 81 -13.07 -17.40 9.95
N GLU A 82 -14.30 -17.02 10.30
CA GLU A 82 -14.76 -15.63 10.20
C GLU A 82 -13.93 -14.69 11.09
N ALA A 83 -13.65 -15.07 12.34
CA ALA A 83 -12.81 -14.28 13.23
C ALA A 83 -11.38 -14.10 12.68
N LYS A 84 -10.78 -15.16 12.10
CA LYS A 84 -9.47 -15.06 11.43
C LYS A 84 -9.52 -14.20 10.17
N LYS A 85 -10.60 -14.28 9.37
CA LYS A 85 -10.82 -13.42 8.19
C LYS A 85 -10.80 -11.95 8.59
N GLN A 86 -11.58 -11.57 9.61
CA GLN A 86 -11.64 -10.19 10.09
C GLN A 86 -10.27 -9.68 10.59
N LYS A 87 -9.60 -10.47 11.43
CA LYS A 87 -8.24 -10.12 11.89
C LYS A 87 -7.25 -10.01 10.72
N GLY A 88 -7.37 -10.86 9.71
CA GLY A 88 -6.56 -10.78 8.50
C GLY A 88 -6.76 -9.47 7.74
N ILE A 89 -8.01 -9.03 7.57
CA ILE A 89 -8.35 -7.74 6.94
C ILE A 89 -7.73 -6.56 7.70
N GLU A 90 -7.81 -6.54 9.03
CA GLU A 90 -7.19 -5.50 9.86
C GLU A 90 -5.67 -5.44 9.65
N LEU A 91 -4.99 -6.59 9.64
CA LEU A 91 -3.55 -6.67 9.42
C LEU A 91 -3.14 -6.24 8.00
N ILE A 92 -3.94 -6.57 6.98
CA ILE A 92 -3.73 -6.13 5.59
C ILE A 92 -3.80 -4.60 5.52
N GLN A 93 -4.81 -3.98 6.13
CA GLN A 93 -4.96 -2.52 6.16
C GLN A 93 -3.78 -1.86 6.87
N LYS A 94 -3.38 -2.38 8.03
CA LYS A 94 -2.21 -1.89 8.79
C LYS A 94 -0.92 -1.98 7.98
N ALA A 95 -0.67 -3.11 7.31
CA ALA A 95 0.53 -3.30 6.50
C ALA A 95 0.55 -2.39 5.26
N ARG A 96 -0.59 -2.20 4.57
CA ARG A 96 -0.69 -1.27 3.44
C ARG A 96 -0.48 0.18 3.88
N ALA A 97 -1.13 0.62 4.97
CA ALA A 97 -0.95 1.97 5.48
C ALA A 97 0.51 2.25 5.90
N ALA A 98 1.17 1.29 6.57
CA ALA A 98 2.57 1.42 6.93
C ALA A 98 3.49 1.45 5.69
N ALA A 99 3.20 0.64 4.67
CA ALA A 99 3.93 0.65 3.41
C ALA A 99 3.79 1.99 2.67
N ASP A 100 2.58 2.54 2.56
CA ASP A 100 2.32 3.81 1.90
C ASP A 100 3.03 4.97 2.60
N ASN A 101 2.96 5.02 3.93
CA ASN A 101 3.68 6.03 4.72
C ASN A 101 5.20 5.93 4.54
N ALA A 102 5.77 4.72 4.63
CA ALA A 102 7.19 4.50 4.42
C ALA A 102 7.65 4.89 3.00
N LYS A 103 6.82 4.61 1.99
CA LYS A 103 7.09 5.01 0.60
C LYS A 103 7.08 6.53 0.43
N GLN A 104 6.07 7.23 0.94
CA GLN A 104 5.97 8.69 0.84
C GLN A 104 7.14 9.39 1.53
N LEU A 105 7.49 8.96 2.75
CA LEU A 105 8.63 9.51 3.48
C LEU A 105 9.96 9.17 2.81
N ALA A 106 10.11 7.97 2.23
CA ALA A 106 11.29 7.60 1.46
C ALA A 106 11.48 8.49 0.22
N GLU A 107 10.42 8.76 -0.55
CA GLU A 107 10.48 9.63 -1.74
C GLU A 107 10.84 11.08 -1.35
N LYS A 108 10.20 11.62 -0.31
CA LYS A 108 10.50 12.96 0.22
C LYS A 108 11.95 13.07 0.72
N THR A 109 12.41 12.07 1.46
CA THR A 109 13.77 12.02 2.01
C THR A 109 14.81 11.90 0.90
N TYR A 110 14.54 11.08 -0.12
CA TYR A 110 15.40 10.96 -1.30
C TYR A 110 15.54 12.30 -2.04
N ALA A 111 14.42 12.96 -2.35
CA ALA A 111 14.43 14.25 -3.03
C ALA A 111 15.22 15.31 -2.24
N LYS A 112 14.98 15.42 -0.93
CA LYS A 112 15.72 16.37 -0.08
C LYS A 112 17.21 16.01 0.01
N SER A 113 17.55 14.72 0.13
CA SER A 113 18.95 14.29 0.18
C SER A 113 19.72 14.66 -1.09
N ASN A 114 19.13 14.49 -2.28
CA ASN A 114 19.76 14.88 -3.53
C ASN A 114 19.92 16.40 -3.64
N GLN A 115 18.92 17.17 -3.19
CA GLN A 115 19.04 18.63 -3.12
C GLN A 115 20.21 19.04 -2.22
N SER A 116 20.25 18.52 -0.99
CA SER A 116 21.31 18.83 -0.01
C SER A 116 22.69 18.45 -0.54
N LEU A 117 22.82 17.31 -1.22
CA LEU A 117 24.08 16.87 -1.83
C LEU A 117 24.56 17.84 -2.92
N VAL A 118 23.67 18.24 -3.84
CA VAL A 118 24.01 19.17 -4.93
C VAL A 118 24.42 20.53 -4.38
N GLU A 119 23.69 21.05 -3.40
CA GLU A 119 24.00 22.35 -2.78
C GLU A 119 25.31 22.30 -2.00
N ALA A 120 25.55 21.25 -1.21
CA ALA A 120 26.81 21.07 -0.49
C ALA A 120 28.02 20.88 -1.42
N GLU A 121 27.88 20.11 -2.50
CA GLU A 121 28.95 19.96 -3.49
C GLU A 121 29.23 21.26 -4.25
N THR A 122 28.20 22.06 -4.53
CA THR A 122 28.36 23.38 -5.15
C THR A 122 29.13 24.31 -4.22
N ALA A 123 28.75 24.37 -2.95
CA ALA A 123 29.46 25.14 -1.93
C ALA A 123 30.92 24.67 -1.78
N ARG A 124 31.17 23.36 -1.85
CA ARG A 124 32.52 22.78 -1.80
C ARG A 124 33.42 23.28 -2.92
N ARG A 125 32.87 23.47 -4.13
CA ARG A 125 33.63 23.95 -5.29
C ARG A 125 33.91 25.44 -5.25
N SER A 126 33.06 26.22 -4.59
CA SER A 126 33.28 27.67 -4.42
C SER A 126 34.25 28.01 -3.29
N GLU A 127 34.54 27.07 -2.40
CA GLU A 127 35.30 27.31 -1.16
C GLU A 127 36.59 26.50 -1.15
N GLU A 128 37.65 27.04 -1.75
CA GLU A 128 38.96 26.38 -1.80
C GLU A 128 39.82 26.65 -0.56
N SER A 129 39.46 27.60 0.31
CA SER A 129 40.39 28.14 1.32
C SER A 129 39.84 28.22 2.75
N ASN A 130 38.54 28.00 2.98
CA ASN A 130 37.94 28.16 4.31
C ASN A 130 37.71 26.79 5.00
N ASN A 131 38.66 26.38 5.83
CA ASN A 131 38.61 25.09 6.53
C ASN A 131 37.33 24.88 7.36
N SER A 132 36.83 25.92 8.03
CA SER A 132 35.62 25.80 8.86
C SER A 132 34.38 25.44 8.03
N LEU A 133 34.23 26.08 6.87
CA LEU A 133 33.10 25.84 5.98
C LEU A 133 33.20 24.46 5.30
N LEU A 134 34.42 23.98 5.04
CA LEU A 134 34.64 22.63 4.51
C LEU A 134 34.16 21.53 5.47
N GLU A 135 34.28 21.72 6.79
CA GLU A 135 33.77 20.78 7.79
C GLU A 135 32.23 20.74 7.82
N GLU A 136 31.58 21.91 7.73
CA GLU A 136 30.11 22.01 7.63
C GLU A 136 29.59 21.35 6.35
N ILE A 137 30.25 21.61 5.21
CA ILE A 137 29.94 20.98 3.92
C ILE A 137 30.08 19.46 4.00
N ALA A 138 31.18 18.96 4.59
CA ALA A 138 31.39 17.52 4.75
C ALA A 138 30.29 16.90 5.63
N THR A 139 29.86 17.59 6.68
CA THR A 139 28.75 17.18 7.54
C THR A 139 27.43 17.11 6.78
N ALA A 140 27.13 18.11 5.94
CA ALA A 140 25.93 18.12 5.11
C ALA A 140 25.92 16.99 4.07
N ILE A 141 27.06 16.70 3.42
CA ILE A 141 27.21 15.57 2.48
C ILE A 141 26.94 14.25 3.21
N LYS A 142 27.54 14.04 4.37
CA LYS A 142 27.35 12.82 5.17
C LYS A 142 25.89 12.65 5.61
N ALA A 143 25.22 13.74 6.00
CA ALA A 143 23.80 13.73 6.35
C ALA A 143 22.93 13.34 5.14
N ALA A 144 23.22 13.89 3.95
CA ALA A 144 22.53 13.55 2.72
C ALA A 144 22.70 12.07 2.33
N GLU A 145 23.92 11.53 2.40
CA GLU A 145 24.18 10.11 2.13
C GLU A 145 23.44 9.19 3.12
N ALA A 146 23.45 9.54 4.41
CA ALA A 146 22.71 8.80 5.42
C ALA A 146 21.18 8.82 5.17
N ALA A 147 20.63 9.98 4.79
CA ALA A 147 19.22 10.12 4.40
C ALA A 147 18.86 9.29 3.16
N LYS A 148 19.75 9.25 2.15
CA LYS A 148 19.57 8.42 0.95
C LYS A 148 19.55 6.93 1.27
N ASN A 149 20.42 6.48 2.18
CA ASN A 149 20.43 5.10 2.67
C ASN A 149 19.15 4.77 3.46
N ALA A 150 18.71 5.68 4.34
CA ALA A 150 17.46 5.54 5.08
C ALA A 150 16.24 5.43 4.15
N SER A 151 16.16 6.28 3.11
CA SER A 151 15.12 6.21 2.08
C SER A 151 15.11 4.86 1.35
N SER A 152 16.28 4.36 0.94
CA SER A 152 16.39 3.06 0.27
C SER A 152 15.90 1.91 1.16
N ASN A 153 16.27 1.93 2.45
CA ASN A 153 15.82 0.95 3.44
C ASN A 153 14.30 1.03 3.70
N ALA A 154 13.74 2.24 3.76
CA ALA A 154 12.31 2.44 3.92
C ALA A 154 11.50 1.98 2.70
N HIS A 155 12.00 2.20 1.48
CA HIS A 155 11.41 1.65 0.25
C HIS A 155 11.39 0.13 0.23
N ALA A 156 12.50 -0.51 0.62
CA ALA A 156 12.56 -1.96 0.73
C ALA A 156 11.55 -2.49 1.76
N ALA A 157 11.46 -1.85 2.93
CA ALA A 157 10.48 -2.19 3.97
C ALA A 157 9.03 -2.01 3.49
N ALA A 158 8.73 -0.93 2.78
CA ALA A 158 7.42 -0.69 2.18
C ALA A 158 7.03 -1.79 1.19
N THR A 159 7.98 -2.21 0.35
CA THR A 159 7.79 -3.28 -0.64
C THR A 159 7.52 -4.62 0.05
N GLU A 160 8.27 -4.94 1.10
CA GLU A 160 8.08 -6.15 1.92
C GLU A 160 6.70 -6.17 2.59
N ALA A 161 6.30 -5.04 3.19
CA ALA A 161 4.99 -4.89 3.83
C ALA A 161 3.84 -5.04 2.83
N SER A 162 3.92 -4.39 1.67
CA SER A 162 2.92 -4.50 0.60
C SER A 162 2.82 -5.94 0.06
N THR A 163 3.96 -6.58 -0.18
CA THR A 163 4.02 -7.97 -0.67
C THR A 163 3.38 -8.93 0.33
N THR A 164 3.70 -8.75 1.61
CA THR A 164 3.14 -9.60 2.68
C THR A 164 1.65 -9.35 2.88
N ALA A 165 1.20 -8.10 2.79
CA ALA A 165 -0.22 -7.77 2.80
C ALA A 165 -0.97 -8.47 1.66
N GLN A 166 -0.38 -8.54 0.46
CA GLN A 166 -0.98 -9.27 -0.66
C GLN A 166 -1.04 -10.77 -0.39
N ARG A 167 0.04 -11.39 0.10
CA ARG A 167 0.04 -12.81 0.48
C ARG A 167 -1.01 -13.12 1.56
N LEU A 168 -1.19 -12.20 2.51
CA LEU A 168 -2.20 -12.33 3.54
C LEU A 168 -3.62 -12.21 2.97
N GLN A 169 -3.84 -11.30 2.01
CA GLN A 169 -5.10 -11.22 1.27
C GLN A 169 -5.41 -12.57 0.60
N ASP A 170 -4.45 -13.13 -0.14
CA ASP A 170 -4.63 -14.41 -0.83
C ASP A 170 -4.93 -15.57 0.15
N ALA A 171 -4.33 -15.55 1.35
CA ALA A 171 -4.61 -16.52 2.40
C ALA A 171 -5.99 -16.34 3.03
N VAL A 172 -6.41 -15.09 3.27
CA VAL A 172 -7.73 -14.74 3.78
C VAL A 172 -8.83 -15.14 2.80
N ASP A 173 -8.63 -14.92 1.50
CA ASP A 173 -9.62 -15.28 0.47
C ASP A 173 -9.84 -16.81 0.42
N LYS A 174 -8.79 -17.60 0.68
CA LYS A 174 -8.92 -19.07 0.80
C LYS A 174 -9.79 -19.52 1.98
N LEU A 175 -10.03 -18.68 2.99
CA LEU A 175 -10.96 -18.99 4.08
C LEU A 175 -12.43 -18.87 3.65
N GLU A 176 -12.75 -18.17 2.57
CA GLU A 176 -14.13 -17.92 2.16
C GLU A 176 -14.86 -19.17 1.66
N VAL A 177 -14.15 -20.03 0.94
CA VAL A 177 -14.68 -21.31 0.43
C VAL A 177 -15.11 -22.24 1.58
N PRO A 178 -14.24 -22.58 2.56
CA PRO A 178 -14.64 -23.46 3.66
C PRO A 178 -15.67 -22.81 4.59
N VAL A 179 -15.64 -21.49 4.80
CA VAL A 179 -16.68 -20.79 5.59
C VAL A 179 -18.05 -20.90 4.92
N SER A 180 -18.13 -20.72 3.60
CA SER A 180 -19.38 -20.81 2.85
C SER A 180 -19.93 -22.24 2.88
N ALA A 181 -19.07 -23.23 2.63
CA ALA A 181 -19.45 -24.65 2.70
C ALA A 181 -19.90 -25.07 4.11
N ALA A 182 -19.24 -24.56 5.16
CA ALA A 182 -19.61 -24.87 6.54
C ALA A 182 -20.94 -24.21 6.95
N LYS A 183 -21.18 -22.96 6.53
CA LYS A 183 -22.47 -22.27 6.74
C LYS A 183 -23.62 -22.98 6.01
N GLU A 184 -23.37 -23.50 4.82
CA GLU A 184 -24.38 -24.27 4.06
C GLU A 184 -24.72 -25.60 4.74
N LYS A 185 -23.71 -26.33 5.22
CA LYS A 185 -23.92 -27.55 6.02
C LYS A 185 -24.68 -27.28 7.32
N GLU A 186 -24.33 -26.20 8.03
CA GLU A 186 -25.03 -25.82 9.26
C GLU A 186 -26.51 -25.51 9.00
N LYS A 187 -26.83 -24.84 7.88
CA LYS A 187 -28.21 -24.62 7.44
C LYS A 187 -28.92 -25.93 7.10
N GLU A 188 -28.26 -26.86 6.38
CA GLU A 188 -28.84 -28.16 6.05
C GLU A 188 -29.13 -29.00 7.31
N GLU A 189 -28.22 -28.98 8.29
CA GLU A 189 -28.41 -29.66 9.58
C GLU A 189 -29.53 -29.03 10.41
N GLN A 190 -29.63 -27.70 10.44
CA GLN A 190 -30.74 -27.00 11.10
C GLN A 190 -32.09 -27.37 10.46
N MET A 191 -32.19 -27.39 9.13
CA MET A 191 -33.41 -27.81 8.44
C MET A 191 -33.78 -29.28 8.73
N LYS A 192 -32.79 -30.18 8.85
CA LYS A 192 -33.04 -31.58 9.23
C LYS A 192 -33.60 -31.69 10.66
N GLN A 193 -33.00 -30.98 11.61
CA GLN A 193 -33.49 -30.98 13.01
C GLN A 193 -34.90 -30.38 13.12
N GLU A 194 -35.22 -29.34 12.34
CA GLU A 194 -36.56 -28.75 12.34
C GLU A 194 -37.61 -29.71 11.74
N ASN A 195 -37.27 -30.39 10.65
CA ASN A 195 -38.14 -31.42 10.05
C ASN A 195 -38.35 -32.61 10.99
N GLU A 196 -37.31 -33.08 11.70
CA GLU A 196 -37.43 -34.16 12.69
C GLU A 196 -38.38 -33.77 13.84
N LYS A 197 -38.28 -32.54 14.35
CA LYS A 197 -39.21 -32.03 15.37
C LYS A 197 -40.66 -31.95 14.89
N GLN A 198 -40.91 -31.55 13.63
CA GLN A 198 -42.26 -31.54 13.08
C GLN A 198 -42.86 -32.95 12.99
N VAL A 199 -42.10 -33.94 12.52
CA VAL A 199 -42.57 -35.32 12.42
C VAL A 199 -42.89 -35.91 13.80
N GLU A 200 -42.07 -35.62 14.81
CA GLU A 200 -42.32 -36.07 16.19
C GLU A 200 -43.59 -35.45 16.79
N SER A 201 -43.83 -34.16 16.54
CA SER A 201 -45.06 -33.49 17.01
C SER A 201 -46.35 -34.02 16.38
N GLN A 202 -46.33 -34.43 15.10
CA GLN A 202 -47.49 -35.02 14.42
C GLN A 202 -47.85 -36.43 14.92
N ALA A 203 -46.86 -37.24 15.30
CA ALA A 203 -47.12 -38.58 15.84
C ALA A 203 -47.78 -38.55 17.23
N GLN A 204 -47.51 -37.51 18.02
CA GLN A 204 -48.04 -37.38 19.39
C GLN A 204 -49.51 -36.92 19.43
N GLU A 205 -49.99 -36.14 18.45
CA GLU A 205 -51.42 -35.76 18.35
C GLU A 205 -52.31 -36.95 17.95
N GLN A 206 -51.84 -37.87 17.10
CA GLN A 206 -52.64 -39.04 16.70
C GLN A 206 -52.78 -40.09 17.80
N THR A 207 -51.91 -40.08 18.82
CA THR A 207 -51.97 -41.06 19.91
C THR A 207 -53.02 -40.70 20.97
N ASN A 208 -53.44 -39.44 21.06
CA ASN A 208 -54.43 -38.99 22.05
C ASN A 208 -55.89 -39.07 21.57
N GLU A 209 -56.16 -39.22 20.26
CA GLU A 209 -57.55 -39.38 19.76
C GLU A 209 -58.03 -40.84 19.70
N THR A 210 -57.14 -41.84 19.85
CA THR A 210 -57.54 -43.26 19.72
C THR A 210 -58.07 -43.88 21.02
N SER A 211 -58.25 -43.09 22.10
CA SER A 211 -58.78 -43.58 23.39
C SER A 211 -60.30 -43.40 23.57
N LEU A 212 -61.04 -42.91 22.57
CA LEU A 212 -62.45 -42.51 22.79
C LEU A 212 -63.47 -43.04 21.78
N VAL A 213 -63.19 -44.14 21.08
CA VAL A 213 -64.24 -44.88 20.33
C VAL A 213 -64.00 -46.39 20.42
N GLU A 214 -64.46 -46.97 21.52
CA GLU A 214 -64.83 -48.39 21.55
C GLU A 214 -66.24 -48.56 20.96
N GLN A 215 -66.42 -49.66 20.22
CA GLN A 215 -67.66 -50.30 19.76
C GLN A 215 -68.39 -49.71 18.54
N GLN A 216 -68.23 -50.35 17.37
CA GLN A 216 -69.24 -51.32 16.89
C GLN A 216 -68.92 -51.93 15.50
N SER A 217 -69.10 -53.25 15.45
CA SER A 217 -69.57 -54.11 14.34
C SER A 217 -68.70 -54.37 13.09
N HIS A 218 -68.39 -55.66 12.96
CA HIS A 218 -68.12 -56.51 11.80
C HIS A 218 -68.62 -56.02 10.43
N THR A 219 -67.92 -56.36 9.34
CA THR A 219 -68.30 -57.43 8.38
C THR A 219 -67.20 -57.66 7.32
N GLU A 220 -66.79 -58.92 7.20
CA GLU A 220 -66.35 -59.71 6.04
C GLU A 220 -66.33 -59.07 4.63
N GLY A 221 -65.25 -59.33 3.86
CA GLY A 221 -65.29 -59.28 2.39
C GLY A 221 -63.93 -59.11 1.68
N ASN A 222 -63.53 -60.12 0.90
CA ASN A 222 -62.50 -60.24 -0.15
C ASN A 222 -62.06 -58.91 -0.83
N GLN A 223 -60.86 -58.74 -1.39
CA GLN A 223 -60.33 -59.50 -2.53
C GLN A 223 -58.91 -59.01 -2.85
N ALA A 224 -58.09 -59.90 -3.41
CA ALA A 224 -56.73 -59.63 -3.89
C ALA A 224 -56.71 -58.73 -5.13
N GLU A 225 -55.74 -57.81 -5.20
CA GLU A 225 -55.08 -57.46 -6.46
C GLU A 225 -53.71 -56.82 -6.18
N GLN A 226 -52.67 -57.45 -6.70
CA GLN A 226 -51.34 -56.87 -6.86
C GLN A 226 -51.41 -55.80 -7.95
N THR A 227 -50.81 -54.63 -7.70
CA THR A 227 -50.27 -53.81 -8.79
C THR A 227 -49.00 -53.12 -8.27
N GLU A 228 -47.86 -53.68 -8.65
CA GLU A 228 -46.62 -52.92 -8.80
C GLU A 228 -46.82 -51.89 -9.91
N GLU A 229 -46.56 -50.61 -9.66
CA GLU A 229 -45.99 -49.74 -10.71
C GLU A 229 -45.25 -48.53 -10.13
N GLN A 230 -43.92 -48.62 -10.28
CA GLN A 230 -42.96 -47.56 -10.55
C GLN A 230 -43.08 -46.20 -9.85
N LYS A 231 -42.32 -46.12 -8.75
CA LYS A 231 -41.70 -44.91 -8.20
C LYS A 231 -40.70 -44.30 -9.20
N GLN A 232 -41.19 -43.51 -10.15
CA GLN A 232 -40.33 -42.72 -11.05
C GLN A 232 -39.83 -41.47 -10.33
N ARG A 233 -38.74 -41.64 -9.58
CA ARG A 233 -37.93 -40.56 -9.02
C ARG A 233 -37.27 -39.83 -10.20
N SER A 234 -37.84 -38.70 -10.62
CA SER A 234 -37.22 -37.78 -11.58
C SER A 234 -35.95 -37.19 -10.98
N ARG A 235 -34.85 -37.95 -11.10
CA ARG A 235 -33.49 -37.49 -10.88
C ARG A 235 -33.09 -36.77 -12.16
N SER A 236 -33.27 -35.45 -12.19
CA SER A 236 -32.73 -34.59 -13.25
C SER A 236 -31.21 -34.54 -13.07
N THR A 237 -30.52 -35.54 -13.62
CA THR A 237 -29.07 -35.48 -13.83
C THR A 237 -28.86 -34.60 -15.06
N VAL A 238 -28.66 -33.30 -14.84
CA VAL A 238 -28.18 -32.39 -15.87
C VAL A 238 -26.72 -32.73 -16.11
N THR A 239 -26.46 -33.64 -17.04
CA THR A 239 -25.13 -33.85 -17.59
C THR A 239 -24.85 -32.68 -18.53
N ILE A 240 -24.20 -31.63 -18.03
CA ILE A 240 -23.63 -30.60 -18.90
C ILE A 240 -22.42 -31.24 -19.58
N ASN A 241 -22.62 -31.76 -20.79
CA ASN A 241 -21.54 -32.08 -21.71
C ASN A 241 -20.92 -30.74 -22.15
N ILE A 242 -19.95 -30.24 -21.38
CA ILE A 242 -19.05 -29.19 -21.85
C ILE A 242 -18.07 -29.88 -22.79
N HIS A 243 -18.38 -29.82 -24.09
CA HIS A 243 -17.47 -30.22 -25.14
C HIS A 243 -16.20 -29.36 -25.01
N GLY A 244 -15.07 -30.04 -24.86
CA GLY A 244 -13.78 -29.46 -24.52
C GLY A 244 -13.09 -28.78 -25.68
N ASP A 245 -13.72 -27.76 -26.24
CA ASP A 245 -13.08 -26.80 -27.13
C ASP A 245 -13.29 -25.41 -26.53
N ASN A 246 -12.19 -24.73 -26.22
CA ASN A 246 -12.09 -23.29 -25.93
C ASN A 246 -12.02 -22.80 -24.47
N LEU A 247 -11.21 -23.47 -23.63
CA LEU A 247 -10.73 -22.89 -22.36
C LEU A 247 -9.41 -22.09 -22.49
N ASP A 248 -8.69 -22.24 -23.61
CA ASP A 248 -7.42 -21.53 -23.84
C ASP A 248 -7.60 -20.05 -24.23
N SER A 249 -8.79 -19.61 -24.66
CA SER A 249 -9.03 -18.21 -24.99
C SER A 249 -9.37 -17.31 -23.79
N LEU A 250 -9.60 -17.87 -22.59
CA LEU A 250 -9.98 -17.09 -21.40
C LEU A 250 -8.79 -16.80 -20.46
N LEU A 251 -7.66 -17.50 -20.59
CA LEU A 251 -6.49 -17.31 -19.72
C LEU A 251 -5.39 -16.41 -20.33
N ASN A 252 -5.47 -16.08 -21.62
CA ASN A 252 -4.48 -15.23 -22.31
C ASN A 252 -4.96 -13.80 -22.63
N GLY A 253 -6.12 -13.38 -22.10
CA GLY A 253 -6.73 -12.08 -22.41
C GLY A 253 -6.26 -10.87 -21.57
N ALA A 254 -5.46 -11.05 -20.52
CA ALA A 254 -5.08 -9.96 -19.61
C ALA A 254 -3.66 -9.40 -19.82
N ALA A 255 -3.01 -9.74 -20.94
CA ALA A 255 -1.74 -9.15 -21.34
C ALA A 255 -1.96 -8.18 -22.51
N ASN A 256 -2.56 -7.02 -22.26
CA ASN A 256 -2.55 -5.95 -23.24
C ASN A 256 -2.40 -4.56 -22.60
N LYS A 257 -1.19 -4.03 -22.78
CA LYS A 257 -0.88 -2.64 -23.12
C LYS A 257 -1.38 -1.55 -22.16
N SER A 258 -0.64 -1.37 -21.07
CA SER A 258 -0.32 -0.01 -20.61
C SER A 258 0.89 0.49 -21.39
N GLY A 259 0.63 0.98 -22.61
CA GLY A 259 1.57 1.81 -23.34
C GLY A 259 1.73 3.11 -22.56
N MET A 260 2.81 3.24 -21.79
CA MET A 260 3.22 4.52 -21.24
C MET A 260 3.70 5.39 -22.40
N ALA A 261 2.81 6.28 -22.84
CA ALA A 261 3.16 7.40 -23.69
C ALA A 261 4.21 8.24 -22.94
N LEU A 262 5.43 8.23 -23.47
CA LEU A 262 6.45 9.22 -23.15
C LEU A 262 5.92 10.57 -23.66
N ASN A 263 5.39 11.37 -22.75
CA ASN A 263 5.19 12.79 -22.99
C ASN A 263 6.57 13.46 -22.94
N ASP A 264 7.26 13.47 -24.07
CA ASP A 264 8.33 14.44 -24.36
C ASP A 264 7.70 15.82 -24.57
N GLY A 265 7.16 16.38 -23.49
CA GLY A 265 6.67 17.75 -23.41
C GLY A 265 7.82 18.73 -23.25
N SER A 266 8.72 18.76 -24.23
CA SER A 266 9.67 19.85 -24.42
C SER A 266 8.89 21.11 -24.80
N SER A 267 8.50 21.90 -23.80
CA SER A 267 8.04 23.27 -23.98
C SER A 267 8.85 24.16 -23.07
N SER A 268 9.91 24.72 -23.65
CA SER A 268 10.63 25.85 -23.10
C SER A 268 9.69 27.04 -22.96
N PRO A 269 9.54 27.67 -21.78
CA PRO A 269 9.07 29.04 -21.72
C PRO A 269 10.24 29.94 -22.12
N ALA A 270 10.30 30.29 -23.40
CA ALA A 270 11.14 31.36 -23.93
C ALA A 270 10.56 32.73 -23.53
N LEU A 271 10.44 33.03 -22.24
CA LEU A 271 9.97 34.32 -21.75
C LEU A 271 10.67 34.63 -20.43
N LEU A 272 11.80 35.33 -20.49
CA LEU A 272 12.37 36.22 -19.46
C LEU A 272 13.84 36.58 -19.82
N ARG A 273 14.05 37.29 -20.93
CA ARG A 273 15.35 37.92 -21.26
C ARG A 273 15.27 39.40 -21.60
N VAL A 274 14.15 40.05 -21.32
CA VAL A 274 13.95 41.48 -21.60
C VAL A 274 14.44 42.41 -20.46
N PRO A 275 14.39 42.07 -19.16
CA PRO A 275 14.82 43.02 -18.12
C PRO A 275 16.33 43.26 -18.04
N LEU A 276 17.17 42.27 -18.42
CA LEU A 276 18.62 42.36 -18.21
C LEU A 276 19.33 43.26 -19.24
N LEU A 277 18.81 43.35 -20.47
CA LEU A 277 19.38 44.19 -21.53
C LEU A 277 19.14 45.68 -21.29
N LEU A 278 18.00 46.06 -20.70
CA LEU A 278 17.72 47.45 -20.33
C LEU A 278 18.60 47.95 -19.18
N LEU A 279 19.01 47.05 -18.28
CA LEU A 279 19.89 47.41 -17.16
C LEU A 279 21.34 47.62 -17.61
N LEU A 280 21.81 46.90 -18.64
CA LEU A 280 23.14 47.12 -19.21
C LEU A 280 23.24 48.42 -20.02
N LEU A 281 22.16 48.83 -20.70
CA LEU A 281 22.14 50.09 -21.48
C LEU A 281 22.10 51.34 -20.59
N SER A 282 21.51 51.27 -19.40
CA SER A 282 21.43 52.40 -18.47
C SER A 282 22.76 52.68 -17.76
N VAL A 283 23.65 51.70 -17.64
CA VAL A 283 24.99 51.90 -17.09
C VAL A 283 25.95 52.48 -18.14
N LEU A 284 25.77 52.18 -19.42
CA LEU A 284 26.63 52.67 -20.50
C LEU A 284 26.36 54.14 -20.88
N GLY A 285 25.18 54.69 -20.56
CA GLY A 285 24.80 56.07 -20.83
C GLY A 285 25.33 57.12 -19.84
N CYS A 286 25.91 56.71 -18.71
CA CYS A 286 26.38 57.63 -17.65
C CYS A 286 27.88 57.98 -17.74
N MET A 287 28.59 57.53 -18.78
CA MET A 287 30.02 57.84 -18.98
C MET A 287 30.32 58.63 -20.27
N ALA A 288 29.30 59.25 -20.88
CA ALA A 288 29.47 60.22 -21.96
C ALA A 288 29.24 61.65 -21.45
#